data_AF-A0A532DRE2-F1
#
_entry.id   AF-A0A532DRE2-F1
#
_cell.length_a   1.000
_cell.length_b   1.000
_cell.length_c   1.000
_cell.angle_alpha   90.00
_cell.angle_beta   90.00
_cell.angle_gamma   90.00
#
_symmetry.space_group_name_H-M   'P 1'
#
loop_
_entity.id
_entity.type
_entity.pdbx_description
1 polymer ?
#
loop_
_entity_poly.entity_id
_entity_poly.type
_entity_poly.pdbx_seq_one_letter_code
_entity_poly.pdbx_strand_id
1 'polypeptide(L)'
;MKIVDELIETYLATQLDATTVRSWYQRCQPSEELLSAVAERIGSAFLARRLDFEAASGLLNQLMPLVGFETAPRRFWEFYVAFENAECSGNSDRCARQAVKALTSSGSA
;
A
#
# COMPACT_ATOMS: atom_id res chain seq x y z
N MET A 1 0.17 -7.17 -12.32
CA MET A 1 1.26 -6.33 -12.87
C MET A 1 2.54 -6.84 -12.21
N LYS A 2 3.37 -7.62 -12.92
CA LYS A 2 4.32 -8.57 -12.28
C LYS A 2 5.22 -7.96 -11.21
N ILE A 3 5.76 -6.77 -11.45
CA ILE A 3 6.73 -6.11 -10.54
C ILE A 3 6.16 -5.70 -9.18
N VAL A 4 4.84 -5.46 -9.09
CA VAL A 4 4.16 -5.09 -7.84
C VAL A 4 3.73 -6.33 -7.07
N ASP A 5 3.29 -7.36 -7.81
CA ASP A 5 2.99 -8.67 -7.22
C ASP A 5 4.27 -9.27 -6.58
N GLU A 6 5.41 -9.15 -7.26
CA GLU A 6 6.73 -9.57 -6.75
C GLU A 6 7.15 -8.82 -5.47
N LEU A 7 6.88 -7.51 -5.38
CA LEU A 7 7.14 -6.73 -4.16
C LEU A 7 6.37 -7.30 -2.97
N ILE A 8 5.06 -7.51 -3.13
CA ILE A 8 4.18 -8.02 -2.07
C ILE A 8 4.62 -9.42 -1.64
N GLU A 9 4.88 -10.31 -2.59
CA GLU A 9 5.29 -11.69 -2.31
C GLU A 9 6.65 -11.74 -1.62
N THR A 10 7.62 -10.94 -2.08
CA THR A 10 8.95 -10.86 -1.44
C THR A 10 8.84 -10.30 -0.03
N TYR A 11 8.04 -9.24 0.18
CA TYR A 11 7.87 -8.63 1.49
C TYR A 11 7.24 -9.60 2.52
N LEU A 12 6.26 -10.40 2.09
CA LEU A 12 5.70 -11.45 2.93
C LEU A 12 6.71 -12.57 3.22
N ALA A 13 7.48 -12.99 2.22
CA ALA A 13 8.48 -14.03 2.36
C ALA A 13 9.65 -13.63 3.29
N THR A 14 9.98 -12.33 3.35
CA THR A 14 11.03 -11.79 4.22
C THR A 14 10.51 -11.38 5.61
N GLN A 15 9.29 -11.78 5.99
CA GLN A 15 8.67 -11.43 7.27
C GLN A 15 8.58 -9.92 7.50
N LEU A 16 8.13 -9.19 6.48
CA LEU A 16 7.86 -7.75 6.54
C LEU A 16 9.13 -6.87 6.66
N ASP A 17 10.28 -7.37 6.20
CA ASP A 17 11.56 -6.66 6.29
C ASP A 17 11.58 -5.35 5.46
N ALA A 18 11.89 -4.26 6.15
CA ALA A 18 12.01 -2.92 5.57
C ALA A 18 13.12 -2.77 4.52
N THR A 19 14.13 -3.64 4.53
CA THR A 19 15.16 -3.62 3.47
C THR A 19 14.58 -4.01 2.11
N THR A 20 13.57 -4.88 2.08
CA THR A 20 12.92 -5.36 0.85
C THR A 20 12.28 -4.19 0.08
N VAL A 21 11.51 -3.36 0.78
CA VAL A 21 10.81 -2.21 0.18
C VAL A 21 11.81 -1.17 -0.32
N ARG A 22 12.84 -0.87 0.47
CA ARG A 22 13.89 0.09 0.09
C ARG A 22 14.66 -0.38 -1.14
N SER A 23 15.10 -1.64 -1.17
CA SER A 23 15.83 -2.21 -2.31
C SER A 23 14.97 -2.25 -3.57
N TRP A 24 13.68 -2.59 -3.45
CA TRP A 24 12.75 -2.51 -4.56
C TRP A 24 12.63 -1.08 -5.10
N TYR A 25 12.42 -0.09 -4.22
CA TYR A 25 12.26 1.30 -4.62
C TYR A 25 13.50 1.85 -5.34
N GLN A 26 14.69 1.59 -4.80
CA GLN A 26 15.96 2.02 -5.39
C GLN A 26 16.22 1.37 -6.76
N ARG A 27 15.86 0.09 -6.92
CA ARG A 27 16.02 -0.65 -8.17
C ARG A 27 15.00 -0.22 -9.23
N CYS A 28 13.76 0.00 -8.83
CA CYS A 28 12.65 0.23 -9.75
C CYS A 28 12.46 1.71 -10.09
N GLN A 29 12.91 2.63 -9.23
CA GLN A 29 12.72 4.08 -9.36
C GLN A 29 11.30 4.43 -9.87
N PRO A 30 10.27 4.03 -9.12
CA PRO A 30 8.91 3.98 -9.65
C PRO A 30 8.39 5.37 -10.04
N SER A 31 7.75 5.46 -11.20
CA SER A 31 7.01 6.65 -11.62
C SER A 31 5.77 6.88 -10.75
N GLU A 32 5.17 8.07 -10.82
CA GLU A 32 3.91 8.38 -10.14
C GLU A 32 2.77 7.40 -10.50
N GLU A 33 2.71 6.98 -11.77
CA GLU A 33 1.77 5.99 -12.26
C GLU A 33 2.00 4.62 -11.59
N LEU A 34 3.27 4.19 -11.52
CA LEU A 34 3.63 2.93 -10.88
C LEU A 34 3.34 2.98 -9.38
N LEU A 35 3.61 4.09 -8.70
CA LEU A 35 3.26 4.29 -7.30
C LEU A 35 1.75 4.21 -7.04
N SER A 36 0.95 4.84 -7.90
CA SER A 36 -0.51 4.74 -7.84
C SER A 36 -0.97 3.28 -8.00
N ALA A 37 -0.42 2.56 -8.98
CA ALA A 37 -0.71 1.15 -9.20
C ALA A 37 -0.26 0.25 -8.02
N VAL A 38 0.85 0.58 -7.35
CA VAL A 38 1.31 -0.11 -6.13
C VAL A 38 0.28 0.01 -5.02
N ALA A 39 -0.15 1.24 -4.70
CA ALA A 39 -1.14 1.48 -3.66
C ALA A 39 -2.47 0.77 -3.94
N GLU A 40 -2.96 0.84 -5.18
CA GLU A 40 -4.18 0.13 -5.58
C GLU A 40 -4.04 -1.38 -5.48
N ARG A 41 -2.86 -1.92 -5.83
CA ARG A 41 -2.62 -3.35 -5.74
C ARG A 41 -2.55 -3.84 -4.30
N ILE A 42 -1.91 -3.07 -3.40
CA ILE A 42 -1.89 -3.33 -1.96
C ILE A 42 -3.33 -3.33 -1.41
N GLY A 43 -4.11 -2.28 -1.73
CA GLY A 43 -5.51 -2.20 -1.33
C GLY A 43 -6.36 -3.37 -1.83
N SER A 44 -6.20 -3.75 -3.11
CA SER A 44 -6.86 -4.91 -3.70
C SER A 44 -6.49 -6.23 -3.01
N ALA A 45 -5.19 -6.45 -2.75
CA ALA A 45 -4.72 -7.64 -2.05
C ALA A 45 -5.23 -7.72 -0.61
N PHE A 46 -5.29 -6.57 0.08
CA PHE A 46 -5.90 -6.47 1.41
C PHE A 46 -7.39 -6.81 1.38
N LEU A 47 -8.17 -6.25 0.45
CA LEU A 47 -9.59 -6.58 0.30
C LEU A 47 -9.84 -8.05 -0.03
N ALA A 48 -8.96 -8.64 -0.85
CA ALA A 48 -8.98 -10.06 -1.20
C ALA A 48 -8.45 -10.99 -0.10
N ARG A 49 -8.06 -10.45 1.08
CA ARG A 49 -7.50 -11.19 2.21
C ARG A 49 -6.18 -11.93 1.90
N ARG A 50 -5.44 -11.45 0.90
CA ARG A 50 -4.05 -11.89 0.64
C ARG A 50 -3.04 -11.14 1.52
N LEU A 51 -3.41 -9.93 1.93
CA LEU A 51 -2.71 -9.15 2.96
C LEU A 51 -3.64 -8.96 4.15
N ASP A 52 -3.07 -9.05 5.34
CA ASP A 52 -3.71 -8.52 6.55
C ASP A 52 -3.42 -7.02 6.69
N PHE A 53 -3.97 -6.43 7.74
CA PHE A 53 -3.83 -5.01 8.00
C PHE A 53 -2.37 -4.61 8.28
N GLU A 54 -1.64 -5.40 9.06
CA GLU A 54 -0.26 -5.13 9.44
C GLU A 54 0.65 -5.09 8.21
N ALA A 55 0.54 -6.09 7.33
CA ALA A 55 1.36 -6.15 6.12
C ALA A 55 0.99 -5.04 5.12
N ALA A 56 -0.30 -4.72 4.96
CA ALA A 56 -0.72 -3.66 4.05
C ALA A 56 -0.33 -2.26 4.55
N SER A 57 -0.55 -1.98 5.84
CA SER A 57 -0.12 -0.73 6.48
C SER A 57 1.40 -0.62 6.47
N GLY A 58 2.11 -1.70 6.81
CA GLY A 58 3.57 -1.78 6.79
C GLY A 58 4.18 -1.43 5.44
N LEU A 59 3.66 -1.97 4.34
CA LEU A 59 4.12 -1.62 2.99
C LEU A 59 3.97 -0.13 2.69
N LEU A 60 2.81 0.45 2.98
CA LEU A 60 2.53 1.87 2.70
C LEU A 60 3.36 2.79 3.60
N ASN A 61 3.49 2.47 4.88
CA ASN A 61 4.30 3.21 5.85
C ASN A 61 5.80 3.17 5.51
N GLN A 62 6.29 2.09 4.92
CA GLN A 62 7.68 1.99 4.46
C GLN A 62 7.91 2.67 3.11
N LEU A 63 6.92 2.69 2.23
CA LEU A 63 6.99 3.36 0.92
C LEU A 63 6.84 4.88 1.06
N MET A 64 5.97 5.39 1.93
CA MET A 64 5.66 6.82 2.04
C MET A 64 6.90 7.71 2.25
N PRO A 65 7.86 7.39 3.14
CA PRO A 65 9.08 8.19 3.31
C PRO A 65 10.01 8.17 2.09
N LEU A 66 9.96 7.10 1.28
CA LEU A 66 10.77 6.96 0.07
C LEU A 66 10.17 7.75 -1.10
N VAL A 67 8.84 7.74 -1.19
CA VAL A 67 8.05 8.52 -2.16
C VAL A 67 8.13 10.03 -1.85
N GLY A 68 8.15 10.37 -0.56
CA GLY A 68 8.09 11.74 -0.06
C GLY A 68 6.65 12.20 0.17
N PHE A 69 6.36 12.70 1.37
CA PHE A 69 5.00 13.10 1.77
C PHE A 69 4.41 14.20 0.89
N GLU A 70 5.22 15.17 0.46
CA GLU A 70 4.78 16.28 -0.39
C GLU A 70 4.69 15.91 -1.88
N THR A 71 5.38 14.84 -2.28
CA THR A 71 5.53 14.41 -3.67
C THR A 71 4.76 13.14 -3.98
N ALA A 72 4.07 12.56 -3.00
CA ALA A 72 3.27 11.37 -3.18
C ALA A 72 2.11 11.62 -4.15
N PRO A 73 1.93 10.77 -5.18
CA PRO A 73 0.76 10.86 -6.03
C PRO A 73 -0.51 10.79 -5.19
N ARG A 74 -1.50 11.62 -5.52
CA ARG A 74 -2.76 11.70 -4.78
C ARG A 74 -3.35 10.33 -4.49
N ARG A 75 -3.33 9.44 -5.49
CA ARG A 75 -3.90 8.10 -5.34
C ARG A 75 -3.15 7.28 -4.30
N PHE A 76 -1.82 7.30 -4.32
CA PHE A 76 -0.99 6.66 -3.30
C PHE A 76 -1.30 7.21 -1.90
N TRP A 77 -1.40 8.54 -1.78
CA TRP A 77 -1.73 9.23 -0.53
C TRP A 77 -3.09 8.81 0.04
N GLU A 78 -4.13 8.73 -0.80
CA GLU A 78 -5.48 8.31 -0.38
C GLU A 78 -5.47 6.92 0.28
N PHE A 79 -4.75 5.95 -0.31
CA PHE A 79 -4.61 4.63 0.29
C PHE A 79 -3.81 4.68 1.59
N TYR A 80 -2.67 5.37 1.63
CA TYR A 80 -1.89 5.53 2.86
C TYR A 80 -2.75 6.06 4.02
N VAL A 81 -3.47 7.16 3.80
CA VAL A 81 -4.36 7.77 4.81
C VAL A 81 -5.49 6.81 5.23
N ALA A 82 -6.00 5.97 4.32
CA ALA A 82 -7.02 4.98 4.64
C ALA A 82 -6.53 3.92 5.66
N PHE A 83 -5.25 3.53 5.59
CA PHE A 83 -4.65 2.62 6.56
C PHE A 83 -4.22 3.34 7.85
N GLU A 84 -3.58 4.51 7.73
CA GLU A 84 -3.15 5.32 8.87
C GLU A 84 -4.33 5.68 9.79
N ASN A 85 -5.44 6.18 9.23
CA ASN A 85 -6.64 6.51 10.02
C ASN A 85 -7.25 5.29 10.70
N ALA A 86 -7.08 4.10 10.13
CA ALA A 86 -7.60 2.88 10.70
C ALA A 86 -6.77 2.36 11.88
N GLU A 87 -5.46 2.63 11.95
CA GLU A 87 -4.60 2.28 13.10
C GLU A 87 -5.14 2.88 14.40
N CYS A 88 -5.64 4.11 14.34
CA CYS A 88 -6.22 4.82 15.49
C CYS A 88 -7.60 4.29 15.93
N SER A 89 -8.18 3.34 15.21
CA SER A 89 -9.50 2.78 15.54
C SER A 89 -9.39 1.52 16.39
N GLY A 90 -10.36 1.27 17.28
CA GLY A 90 -10.46 0.01 18.03
C GLY A 90 -10.78 -1.23 17.17
N ASN A 91 -10.86 -1.08 15.83
CA ASN A 91 -11.06 -2.16 14.87
C ASN A 91 -10.43 -1.82 13.51
N SER A 92 -9.10 -1.77 13.48
CA SER A 92 -8.30 -1.29 12.34
C SER A 92 -8.59 -2.05 11.04
N ASP A 93 -8.71 -3.37 11.07
CA ASP A 93 -9.02 -4.16 9.86
C ASP A 93 -10.37 -3.74 9.25
N ARG A 94 -11.43 -3.67 10.06
CA ARG A 94 -12.77 -3.30 9.55
C ARG A 94 -12.80 -1.88 8.98
N CYS A 95 -12.20 -0.92 9.69
CA CYS A 95 -12.15 0.48 9.26
C CYS A 95 -11.34 0.63 7.97
N ALA A 96 -10.16 0.02 7.89
CA ALA A 96 -9.33 0.01 6.70
C ALA A 96 -10.08 -0.60 5.51
N ARG A 97 -10.78 -1.74 5.69
CA ARG A 97 -11.54 -2.37 4.59
C ARG A 97 -12.64 -1.47 4.07
N GLN A 98 -13.32 -0.73 4.92
CA GLN A 98 -14.36 0.21 4.50
C GLN A 98 -13.75 1.38 3.71
N ALA A 99 -12.68 1.97 4.20
CA ALA A 99 -11.99 3.07 3.53
C ALA A 99 -11.42 2.63 2.17
N VAL A 100 -10.70 1.51 2.12
CA VAL A 100 -10.12 0.95 0.90
C VAL A 100 -11.21 0.58 -0.12
N LYS A 101 -12.33 -0.01 0.30
CA LYS A 101 -13.48 -0.26 -0.59
C LYS A 101 -14.00 1.02 -1.21
N ALA A 102 -14.17 2.08 -0.42
CA ALA A 102 -14.65 3.36 -0.93
C ALA A 102 -13.72 3.92 -2.02
N LEU A 103 -12.40 3.87 -1.78
CA LEU A 103 -11.41 4.31 -2.77
C LEU A 103 -11.49 3.50 -4.07
N THR A 104 -11.60 2.18 -3.99
CA THR A 104 -11.72 1.32 -5.18
C THR A 104 -13.03 1.47 -5.93
N SER A 105 -14.11 1.86 -5.24
CA SER A 105 -15.43 2.06 -5.85
C SER A 105 -15.53 3.39 -6.60
N SER A 106 -14.84 4.43 -6.10
CA SER A 106 -14.84 5.78 -6.68
C SER A 106 -13.96 5.95 -7.91
N GLY A 107 -13.12 4.96 -8.24
CA GLY A 107 -12.25 4.97 -9.44
C GLY A 107 -12.85 4.26 -10.66
N SER A 108 -14.08 3.74 -10.56
CA SER A 108 -14.79 3.05 -11.65
C SER A 108 -15.99 3.85 -12.19
N ALA A 109 -15.97 5.18 -12.04
CA ALA A 109 -16.99 6.09 -12.55
C ALA A 109 -16.40 7.03 -13.62
#